data_AF-A0A9D1KG64-F1
#
_entry.id   AF-A0A9D1KG64-F1
#
_cell.length_a   1.000
_cell.length_b   1.000
_cell.length_c   1.000
_cell.angle_alpha   90.00
_cell.angle_beta   90.00
_cell.angle_gamma   90.00
#
_symmetry.space_group_name_H-M   'P 1'
#
loop_
_entity.id
_entity.type
_entity.pdbx_description
1 polymer ?
#
loop_
_entity_poly.entity_id
_entity_poly.type
_entity_poly.pdbx_seq_one_letter_code
_entity_poly.pdbx_strand_id
1 'polypeptide(L)' 'MYSSVDVIWTLVGTALVFFMQAGFALCEAGMTRAKNTGNILMKNLMDFCIGTPVYWFIGFGIMFGGSGRCGDRWSGLP' A
#
# COMPACT_ATOMS: atom_id res chain seq x y z
N MET A 1 -22.99 9.22 -9.35
CA MET A 1 -21.97 9.77 -10.27
C MET A 1 -20.75 10.08 -9.42
N TYR A 2 -19.59 9.53 -9.75
CA TYR A 2 -18.35 9.87 -9.04
C TYR A 2 -17.91 11.27 -9.44
N SER A 3 -17.59 12.12 -8.47
CA SER A 3 -17.04 13.44 -8.74
C SER A 3 -15.55 13.29 -9.08
N SER A 4 -15.07 13.97 -10.12
CA SER A 4 -13.65 13.96 -10.51
C SER A 4 -12.73 14.39 -9.35
N VAL A 5 -13.26 15.21 -8.43
CA VAL A 5 -12.55 15.66 -7.22
C VAL A 5 -12.27 14.49 -6.27
N ASP A 6 -13.22 13.57 -6.09
CA ASP A 6 -13.05 12.41 -5.20
C ASP A 6 -12.01 11.44 -5.76
N VAL A 7 -11.97 11.29 -7.09
CA VAL A 7 -10.98 10.48 -7.78
C VAL A 7 -9.59 11.09 -7.63
N ILE A 8 -9.45 12.40 -7.85
CA ILE A 8 -8.17 13.11 -7.67
C ILE A 8 -7.71 13.01 -6.21
N TRP A 9 -8.61 13.23 -5.24
CA TRP A 9 -8.29 13.12 -3.82
C TRP A 9 -7.77 11.72 -3.45
N THR A 10 -8.42 10.68 -3.96
CA THR A 10 -8.01 9.28 -3.72
C THR A 10 -6.68 8.95 -4.40
N LEU A 11 -6.44 9.46 -5.62
CA LEU A 11 -5.16 9.30 -6.32
C LEU A 11 -4.02 10.02 -5.60
N VAL A 12 -4.27 11.23 -5.09
CA VAL A 12 -3.31 12.00 -4.28
C VAL A 12 -3.02 11.27 -2.97
N GLY A 13 -4.05 10.77 -2.27
CA GLY A 13 -3.87 9.97 -1.05
C GLY A 13 -3.06 8.70 -1.30
N THR A 14 -3.31 8.02 -2.41
CA THR A 14 -2.56 6.82 -2.81
C THR A 14 -1.10 7.18 -3.13
N ALA A 15 -0.85 8.28 -3.83
CA ALA A 15 0.51 8.76 -4.13
C ALA A 15 1.31 9.12 -2.85
N LEU A 16 0.66 9.72 -1.85
CA LEU A 16 1.28 10.05 -0.56
C LEU A 16 1.65 8.79 0.24
N VAL A 17 0.78 7.77 0.25
CA VAL A 17 1.07 6.48 0.91
C VAL A 17 2.22 5.74 0.22
N PHE A 18 2.25 5.76 -1.11
CA PHE A 18 3.36 5.21 -1.90
C PHE A 18 4.71 5.87 -1.55
N PHE A 19 4.70 7.15 -1.22
CA PHE A 19 5.90 7.90 -0.84
C PHE A 19 6.41 7.56 0.57
N MET A 20 5.67 6.82 1.39
CA MET A 20 6.01 6.57 2.80
C MET A 20 7.17 5.55 2.97
N GLN A 21 7.17 4.49 2.16
CA GLN A 21 8.23 3.47 2.21
C GLN A 21 9.51 3.97 1.53
N ALA A 22 9.35 4.64 0.38
CA ALA A 22 10.46 5.29 -0.33
C ALA A 22 11.06 6.45 0.48
N GLY A 23 10.24 7.18 1.24
CA GLY A 23 10.68 8.32 2.06
C GLY A 23 11.59 7.93 3.22
N PHE A 24 11.25 6.86 3.95
CA PHE A 24 12.12 6.36 5.03
C PHE A 24 13.44 5.80 4.49
N ALA A 25 13.38 5.07 3.37
CA ALA A 25 14.59 4.53 2.76
C ALA A 25 15.50 5.61 2.18
N LEU A 26 14.95 6.71 1.64
CA LEU A 26 15.74 7.85 1.19
C LEU A 26 16.44 8.56 2.37
N CYS A 27 15.78 8.68 3.51
CA CYS A 27 16.36 9.24 4.74
C CYS A 27 17.48 8.34 5.31
N GLU A 28 17.29 7.01 5.34
CA GLU A 28 18.32 6.05 5.78
C GLU A 28 19.49 5.94 4.78
N ALA A 29 19.21 6.10 3.49
CA ALA A 29 20.20 6.17 2.43
C ALA A 29 21.06 7.45 2.51
N GLY A 30 20.46 8.59 2.83
CA GLY A 30 21.13 9.88 2.90
C GLY A 30 22.19 9.99 4.01
N MET A 31 22.08 9.17 5.06
CA MET A 31 22.96 9.20 6.24
C MET A 31 24.10 8.15 6.18
N THR A 32 24.19 7.34 5.12
CA THR A 32 25.17 6.24 5.02
C THR A 32 26.06 6.33 3.77
N ARG A 33 27.29 5.78 3.84
CA ARG A 33 28.28 5.83 2.75
C ARG A 33 27.74 5.10 1.50
N ALA A 34 27.72 5.79 0.37
CA ALA A 34 27.13 5.39 -0.93
C ALA A 34 27.41 3.94 -1.41
N LYS A 35 28.51 3.31 -0.98
CA LYS A 35 28.88 1.94 -1.36
C LYS A 35 27.99 0.84 -0.73
N ASN A 36 27.32 1.09 0.40
CA ASN A 36 26.39 0.12 1.03
C ASN A 36 24.92 0.59 1.00
N THR A 37 24.72 1.90 0.87
CA THR A 37 23.43 2.56 0.66
C THR A 37 22.67 2.00 -0.54
N GLY A 38 23.37 1.73 -1.66
CA GLY A 38 22.76 1.16 -2.85
C GLY A 38 22.13 -0.22 -2.60
N ASN A 39 22.75 -1.05 -1.74
CA ASN A 39 22.24 -2.40 -1.46
C ASN A 39 20.99 -2.40 -0.55
N ILE A 40 20.80 -1.33 0.23
CA ILE A 40 19.63 -1.13 1.09
C ILE A 40 18.47 -0.53 0.28
N LEU A 41 18.77 0.47 -0.56
CA LEU A 41 17.80 1.10 -1.46
C LEU A 41 17.21 0.10 -2.46
N MET A 42 18.04 -0.79 -3.02
CA MET A 42 17.58 -1.79 -3.99
C MET A 42 16.61 -2.81 -3.36
N LYS A 43 16.78 -3.15 -2.07
CA LYS A 43 15.82 -4.01 -1.36
C LYS A 43 14.50 -3.29 -1.12
N ASN A 44 14.56 -2.03 -0.69
CA ASN A 44 13.35 -1.22 -0.46
C ASN A 44 12.55 -0.96 -1.75
N LEU A 45 13.24 -0.76 -2.88
CA LEU A 45 12.59 -0.64 -4.19
C LEU A 45 11.97 -1.97 -4.65
N MET A 46 12.63 -3.11 -4.39
CA MET A 46 12.08 -4.42 -4.73
C MET A 46 10.79 -4.73 -3.94
N ASP A 47 10.71 -4.33 -2.67
CA ASP A 47 9.50 -4.52 -1.86
C ASP A 47 8.29 -3.75 -2.44
N PHE A 48 8.53 -2.58 -3.02
CA PHE A 48 7.49 -1.77 -3.67
C PHE A 48 7.07 -2.33 -5.05
N CYS A 49 8.05 -2.74 -5.85
CA CYS A 49 7.82 -3.31 -7.18
C CYS A 49 7.16 -4.70 -7.13
N ILE A 50 7.45 -5.50 -6.10
CA ILE A 50 6.90 -6.84 -5.92
C ILE A 50 5.63 -6.80 -5.05
N GLY A 51 5.55 -5.88 -4.08
CA GLY A 51 4.37 -5.74 -3.21
C GLY A 51 3.10 -5.37 -3.97
N THR A 52 3.20 -4.52 -5.00
CA THR A 52 2.06 -4.12 -5.84
C THR A 52 1.44 -5.29 -6.62
N PRO A 53 2.19 -6.07 -7.42
CA PRO A 53 1.62 -7.23 -8.12
C PRO A 53 1.19 -8.34 -7.15
N VAL A 54 1.91 -8.57 -6.04
CA VAL A 54 1.51 -9.58 -5.03
C VAL A 54 0.18 -9.21 -4.36
N TYR A 55 -0.03 -7.92 -4.04
CA TYR A 55 -1.32 -7.43 -3.54
C TYR A 55 -2.43 -7.59 -4.57
N TRP A 56 -2.14 -7.36 -5.85
CA TRP A 56 -3.12 -7.54 -6.92
C TRP A 56 -3.55 -8.99 -7.12
N PHE A 57 -2.59 -9.94 -7.10
CA PHE A 57 -2.88 -11.36 -7.33
C PHE A 57 -3.45 -12.09 -6.11
N ILE A 58 -2.95 -11.79 -4.90
CA ILE A 58 -3.27 -12.55 -3.68
C ILE A 58 -4.00 -11.67 -2.66
N GLY A 59 -3.54 -10.43 -2.48
CA GLY A 59 -4.10 -9.49 -1.50
C GLY A 59 -5.57 -9.14 -1.76
N PHE A 60 -5.96 -8.93 -3.02
CA PHE A 60 -7.35 -8.67 -3.39
C PHE A 60 -8.27 -9.85 -3.04
N GLY A 61 -7.80 -11.08 -3.26
CA GLY A 61 -8.52 -12.31 -2.92
C GLY A 61 -8.67 -12.51 -1.40
N ILE A 62 -7.67 -12.13 -0.60
CA ILE A 62 -7.73 -12.28 0.86
C ILE A 62 -8.56 -11.18 1.53
N MET A 63 -8.43 -9.91 1.09
CA MET A 63 -9.18 -8.80 1.70
C MET A 63 -10.67 -8.79 1.33
N PHE A 64 -11.04 -9.27 0.15
CA PHE A 64 -12.44 -9.32 -0.30
C PHE A 64 -13.03 -10.73 -0.37
N GLY A 65 -12.25 -11.78 -0.09
CA GLY A 65 -12.72 -13.18 -0.10
C GLY A 65 -13.57 -13.60 1.11
N GLY A 66 -13.79 -12.70 2.07
CA GLY A 66 -14.53 -12.94 3.32
C GLY A 66 -15.92 -12.28 3.40
N SER A 67 -16.60 -12.05 2.28
CA SER A 67 -17.99 -11.53 2.26
C SER A 67 -19.01 -12.63 2.64
N GLY A 68 -18.88 -13.20 3.84
CA GLY A 68 -19.76 -14.31 4.24
C GLY A 68 -20.07 -14.54 5.72
N ARG A 69 -19.40 -13.93 6.71
CA ARG A 69 -19.70 -14.25 8.13
C ARG A 69 -19.54 -13.10 9.15
N CYS A 70 -19.81 -11.86 8.76
CA CYS A 70 -19.87 -10.74 9.70
C CYS A 70 -21.01 -9.77 9.36
N GLY A 71 -22.17 -10.29 8.96
CA GLY A 71 -23.40 -9.52 8.74
C GLY A 71 -24.59 -9.99 9.60
N ASP A 72 -24.55 -11.23 10.09
CA ASP A 72 -25.77 -11.88 10.59
C ASP A 72 -25.96 -11.78 12.12
N ARG A 73 -25.12 -11.01 12.82
CA ARG A 73 -25.23 -10.80 14.28
C ARG A 73 -25.85 -9.45 14.66
N TRP A 74 -26.03 -8.52 13.72
CA TRP A 74 -26.63 -7.21 14.01
C TRP A 74 -28.02 -7.00 13.37
N SER A 75 -28.54 -7.97 12.62
CA SER A 75 -29.89 -7.93 12.03
C SER A 75 -30.98 -8.53 12.93
N GLY A 76 -30.70 -8.71 14.23
CA GLY A 76 -31.56 -9.42 15.18
C GLY A 76 -31.92 -8.65 16.45
N LEU A 77 -32.07 -7.32 16.37
CA LEU A 77 -32.76 -6.56 17.43
C LEU A 77 -34.18 -6.25 16.92
N PRO A 78 -35.23 -6.47 17.74
CA PRO A 78 -36.61 -6.10 17.40
C PRO A 78 -36.74 -4.59 17.14
#